data_AF-A0A368P0N1-F1
#
_entry.id   AF-A0A368P0N1-F1
#
_cell.length_a   1.000
_cell.length_b   1.000
_cell.length_c   1.000
_cell.angle_alpha   90.00
_cell.angle_beta   90.00
_cell.angle_gamma   90.00
#
_symmetry.space_group_name_H-M   'P 1'
#
loop_
_entity.id
_entity.type
_entity.pdbx_description
1 polymer ?
#
loop_
_entity_poly.entity_id
_entity_poly.type
_entity_poly.pdbx_seq_one_letter_code
_entity_poly.pdbx_strand_id
1 'polypeptide(L)'
;MKKILLILIIGILFANCADKKDKLEATEIIKSDKAKSEKEIEYIDRWNQIELAQTDDEFGEWGGNSDIIVIFSDGEKIYANYSRYLGSYKPPKPPKENEIPKKWYEYKELESRIDSVELNSEQIELIENAILELTELKINSKSYPAHSGIVNTVISRDSSLIIEDYPSKEWKSFQNLKKSITEK
;
A
#
# COMPACT_ATOMS: atom_id res chain seq x y z
N MET A 1 39.95 59.93 34.35
CA MET A 1 39.43 60.46 33.06
C MET A 1 40.59 60.91 32.18
N LYS A 2 41.05 60.03 31.27
CA LYS A 2 41.95 60.24 30.13
C LYS A 2 41.51 59.18 29.10
N LYS A 3 40.76 59.55 28.06
CA LYS A 3 41.20 59.90 26.69
C LYS A 3 41.58 58.69 25.81
N ILE A 4 40.96 58.68 24.61
CA ILE A 4 41.33 58.04 23.32
C ILE A 4 40.71 56.64 23.13
N LEU A 5 39.63 56.43 22.38
CA LEU A 5 39.31 56.65 20.94
C LEU A 5 40.06 55.70 19.98
N LEU A 6 39.33 54.75 19.39
CA LEU A 6 39.46 54.22 18.02
C LEU A 6 38.27 53.25 17.82
N ILE A 7 37.12 53.64 17.30
CA ILE A 7 36.75 53.79 15.87
C ILE A 7 37.27 52.67 14.98
N LEU A 8 36.35 51.78 14.58
CA LEU A 8 36.40 51.12 13.27
C LEU A 8 34.97 51.16 12.69
N ILE A 9 34.85 51.92 11.61
CA ILE A 9 33.63 52.16 10.83
C ILE A 9 33.59 51.16 9.70
N ILE A 10 32.53 50.34 9.65
CA ILE A 10 31.87 49.85 8.44
C ILE A 10 30.41 49.66 8.89
N GLY A 11 29.40 50.42 8.47
CA GLY A 11 29.15 50.98 7.15
C GLY A 11 28.08 50.14 6.47
N ILE A 12 26.86 50.70 6.38
CA ILE A 12 25.74 50.39 5.47
C ILE A 12 24.48 49.75 6.12
N LEU A 13 23.57 50.67 6.50
CA LEU A 13 22.14 50.69 6.19
C LEU A 13 21.28 49.45 6.52
N PHE A 14 20.78 49.39 7.75
CA PHE A 14 19.50 48.74 8.06
C PHE A 14 18.35 49.59 7.52
N ALA A 15 18.05 49.43 6.23
CA ALA A 15 16.74 49.78 5.71
C ALA A 15 15.74 48.71 6.18
N ASN A 16 14.69 49.16 6.87
CA ASN A 16 13.47 48.41 7.16
C ASN A 16 13.00 47.64 5.92
N CYS A 17 13.15 46.31 5.92
CA CYS A 17 12.19 45.44 5.27
C CYS A 17 11.42 44.76 6.39
N ALA A 18 10.18 45.21 6.56
CA ALA A 18 9.20 44.52 7.38
C ALA A 18 9.10 43.07 6.88
N ASP A 19 9.38 42.12 7.77
CA ASP A 19 9.13 40.70 7.56
C ASP A 19 7.63 40.48 7.30
N LYS A 20 7.24 40.58 6.02
CA LYS A 20 6.06 39.87 5.55
C LYS A 20 6.41 38.40 5.62
N LYS A 21 5.83 37.74 6.63
CA LYS A 21 5.66 36.29 6.65
C LYS A 21 4.90 35.90 5.37
N ASP A 22 5.64 35.59 4.31
CA ASP A 22 5.14 34.77 3.24
C ASP A 22 4.89 33.39 3.85
N LYS A 23 3.63 33.17 4.25
CA LYS A 23 3.06 31.83 4.26
C LYS A 23 3.28 31.30 2.85
N LEU A 24 4.25 30.40 2.72
CA LEU A 24 4.29 29.41 1.65
C LEU A 24 2.90 28.77 1.58
N GLU A 25 2.07 29.27 0.67
CA GLU A 25 0.91 28.56 0.13
C GLU A 25 1.44 27.38 -0.70
N ALA A 26 1.98 26.38 -0.01
CA ALA A 26 2.28 25.07 -0.57
C ALA A 26 1.00 24.20 -0.67
N THR A 27 -0.19 24.80 -0.56
CA THR A 27 -1.47 24.07 -0.46
C THR A 27 -2.43 24.36 -1.61
N GLU A 28 -2.07 25.17 -2.61
CA GLU A 28 -2.95 25.47 -3.75
C GLU A 28 -2.41 25.06 -5.14
N ILE A 29 -1.32 24.30 -5.22
CA ILE A 29 -0.77 23.84 -6.51
C ILE A 29 -1.17 22.39 -6.87
N ILE A 30 -1.84 21.64 -5.97
CA ILE A 30 -2.46 20.33 -6.30
C ILE A 30 -3.98 20.48 -6.41
N LYS A 31 -4.45 21.51 -7.11
CA LYS A 31 -5.81 21.57 -7.66
C LYS A 31 -5.77 22.12 -9.09
N SER A 32 -4.83 21.60 -9.89
CA SER A 32 -4.94 21.71 -11.35
C SER A 32 -5.82 20.56 -11.84
N ASP A 33 -7.03 20.88 -12.26
CA ASP A 33 -7.83 20.18 -13.27
C ASP A 33 -7.37 18.75 -13.59
N LYS A 34 -7.74 17.79 -12.73
CA LYS A 34 -7.96 16.44 -13.22
C LYS A 34 -9.25 16.49 -14.03
N ALA A 35 -9.13 16.89 -15.29
CA ALA A 35 -9.92 16.25 -16.32
C ALA A 35 -9.91 14.76 -15.99
N LYS A 36 -11.09 14.16 -15.92
CA LYS A 36 -11.32 12.77 -15.55
C LYS A 36 -10.61 11.88 -16.57
N SER A 37 -9.28 11.79 -16.50
CA SER A 37 -8.53 10.74 -17.15
C SER A 37 -9.10 9.48 -16.54
N GLU A 38 -9.59 8.58 -17.37
CA GLU A 38 -9.84 7.21 -16.94
C GLU A 38 -8.56 6.78 -16.21
N LYS A 39 -8.66 6.68 -14.88
CA LYS A 39 -7.54 6.29 -14.05
C LYS A 39 -7.33 4.82 -14.36
N GLU A 40 -6.34 4.56 -15.20
CA GLU A 40 -5.95 3.22 -15.56
C GLU A 40 -4.62 2.93 -14.86
N ILE A 41 -4.56 1.78 -14.19
CA ILE A 41 -3.29 1.29 -13.63
C ILE A 41 -2.52 0.68 -14.79
N GLU A 42 -1.80 1.53 -15.55
CA GLU A 42 -1.10 1.15 -16.79
C GLU A 42 -0.15 -0.03 -16.62
N TYR A 43 0.39 -0.23 -15.41
CA TYR A 43 1.25 -1.37 -15.10
C TYR A 43 0.53 -2.73 -15.27
N ILE A 44 -0.81 -2.78 -15.10
CA ILE A 44 -1.58 -4.01 -15.25
C ILE A 44 -1.94 -4.20 -16.73
N ASP A 45 -1.16 -5.04 -17.40
CA ASP A 45 -1.32 -5.38 -18.82
C ASP A 45 -1.46 -6.91 -19.01
N ARG A 46 -1.31 -7.41 -20.25
CA ARG A 46 -1.40 -8.85 -20.56
C ARG A 46 -0.29 -9.70 -19.91
N TRP A 47 0.79 -9.08 -19.50
CA TRP A 47 2.01 -9.72 -19.00
C TRP A 47 2.16 -9.56 -17.50
N ASN A 48 1.67 -8.43 -16.99
CA ASN A 48 1.81 -7.98 -15.62
C ASN A 48 0.50 -8.09 -14.84
N GLN A 49 0.63 -8.43 -13.56
CA GLN A 49 -0.47 -8.53 -12.62
C GLN A 49 0.01 -8.06 -11.25
N ILE A 50 -0.93 -7.64 -10.42
CA ILE A 50 -0.68 -7.24 -9.04
C ILE A 50 -1.50 -8.15 -8.13
N GLU A 51 -0.85 -8.68 -7.10
CA GLU A 51 -1.49 -9.39 -6.00
C GLU A 51 -1.57 -8.49 -4.77
N LEU A 52 -2.77 -8.33 -4.23
CA LEU A 52 -3.01 -7.76 -2.91
C LEU A 52 -3.40 -8.90 -1.99
N ALA A 53 -2.70 -9.05 -0.87
CA ALA A 53 -3.00 -10.09 0.10
C ALA A 53 -3.01 -9.51 1.51
N GLN A 54 -4.08 -9.79 2.25
CA GLN A 54 -4.18 -9.54 3.68
C GLN A 54 -4.28 -10.87 4.40
N THR A 55 -3.64 -10.96 5.56
CA THR A 55 -3.91 -12.00 6.55
C THR A 55 -4.13 -11.39 7.91
N ASP A 56 -5.24 -11.76 8.54
CA ASP A 56 -5.55 -11.39 9.92
C ASP A 56 -4.66 -12.16 10.94
N ASP A 57 -4.90 -11.94 12.22
CA ASP A 57 -4.16 -12.51 13.34
C ASP A 57 -5.01 -13.46 14.20
N GLU A 58 -6.13 -13.97 13.66
CA GLU A 58 -7.12 -14.76 14.42
C GLU A 58 -6.51 -15.97 15.14
N PHE A 59 -5.47 -16.60 14.58
CA PHE A 59 -4.79 -17.78 15.14
C PHE A 59 -3.39 -17.47 15.71
N GLY A 60 -3.12 -16.21 16.06
CA GLY A 60 -1.93 -15.79 16.79
C GLY A 60 -0.63 -15.93 15.99
N GLU A 61 0.35 -16.66 16.52
CA GLU A 61 1.67 -16.85 15.88
C GLU A 61 1.60 -17.58 14.53
N TRP A 62 0.52 -18.31 14.28
CA TRP A 62 0.28 -19.01 13.02
C TRP A 62 -0.46 -18.13 11.99
N GLY A 63 -0.70 -16.86 12.35
CA GLY A 63 -1.44 -15.90 11.54
C GLY A 63 -2.94 -16.17 11.54
N GLY A 64 -3.59 -15.80 10.44
CA GLY A 64 -5.04 -15.72 10.37
C GLY A 64 -5.65 -16.35 9.13
N ASN A 65 -6.87 -15.94 8.80
CA ASN A 65 -7.42 -16.15 7.47
C ASN A 65 -6.70 -15.23 6.47
N SER A 66 -6.53 -15.71 5.24
CA SER A 66 -5.89 -14.95 4.17
C SER A 66 -6.90 -14.64 3.08
N ASP A 67 -7.05 -13.36 2.77
CA ASP A 67 -7.84 -12.86 1.64
C ASP A 67 -6.87 -12.39 0.55
N ILE A 68 -7.00 -12.92 -0.66
CA ILE A 68 -6.12 -12.66 -1.80
C ILE A 68 -6.93 -12.10 -2.95
N ILE A 69 -6.48 -10.99 -3.53
CA ILE A 69 -7.03 -10.38 -4.75
C ILE A 69 -5.91 -10.29 -5.78
N VAL A 70 -6.05 -11.00 -6.89
CA VAL A 70 -5.12 -10.93 -8.03
C VAL A 70 -5.77 -10.14 -9.14
N ILE A 71 -5.16 -9.02 -9.53
CA ILE A 71 -5.64 -8.15 -10.61
C ILE A 71 -4.78 -8.35 -11.85
N PHE A 72 -5.44 -8.58 -12.97
CA PHE A 72 -4.82 -8.88 -14.26
C PHE A 72 -5.64 -8.28 -15.40
N SER A 73 -5.07 -8.24 -16.61
CA SER A 73 -5.74 -7.73 -17.81
C SER A 73 -5.66 -8.74 -18.95
N ASP A 74 -6.71 -8.81 -19.78
CA ASP A 74 -6.66 -9.51 -21.08
C ASP A 74 -6.12 -8.62 -22.21
N GLY A 75 -5.80 -7.36 -21.88
CA GLY A 75 -5.34 -6.32 -22.78
C GLY A 75 -6.44 -5.41 -23.31
N GLU A 76 -7.69 -5.64 -22.92
CA GLU A 76 -8.82 -4.73 -23.17
C GLU A 76 -9.50 -4.32 -21.86
N LYS A 77 -9.63 -5.26 -20.92
CA LYS A 77 -10.32 -5.06 -19.65
C LYS A 77 -9.48 -5.59 -18.49
N ILE A 78 -9.71 -4.99 -17.32
CA ILE A 78 -9.09 -5.40 -16.06
C ILE A 78 -10.05 -6.30 -15.29
N TYR A 79 -9.51 -7.39 -14.75
CA TYR A 79 -10.22 -8.40 -14.00
C TYR A 79 -9.58 -8.63 -12.63
N ALA A 80 -10.36 -9.15 -11.69
CA ALA A 80 -9.86 -9.64 -10.42
C ALA A 80 -10.29 -11.09 -10.17
N ASN A 81 -9.35 -11.88 -9.64
CA ASN A 81 -9.65 -13.12 -8.93
C ASN A 81 -9.62 -12.85 -7.44
N TYR A 82 -10.56 -13.41 -6.70
CA TYR A 82 -10.58 -13.41 -5.25
C TYR A 82 -10.42 -14.84 -4.73
N SER A 83 -9.66 -15.02 -3.65
CA SER A 83 -9.54 -16.30 -2.94
C SER A 83 -9.41 -16.07 -1.45
N ARG A 84 -10.10 -16.91 -0.66
CA ARG A 84 -10.04 -16.90 0.80
C ARG A 84 -9.53 -18.23 1.32
N TYR A 85 -8.52 -18.17 2.18
CA TYR A 85 -7.90 -19.33 2.80
C TYR A 85 -8.04 -19.27 4.32
N LEU A 86 -8.43 -20.38 4.94
CA LEU A 86 -8.68 -20.47 6.37
C LEU A 86 -7.40 -20.69 7.18
N GLY A 87 -7.22 -19.89 8.22
CA GLY A 87 -6.16 -20.11 9.19
C GLY A 87 -6.40 -21.33 10.08
N SER A 88 -5.42 -21.66 10.92
CA SER A 88 -5.53 -22.74 11.89
C SER A 88 -4.64 -22.50 13.09
N TYR A 89 -5.07 -22.99 14.27
CA TYR A 89 -4.23 -23.10 15.47
C TYR A 89 -3.13 -24.17 15.34
N LYS A 90 -3.19 -25.00 14.30
CA LYS A 90 -2.18 -26.03 14.04
C LYS A 90 -1.06 -25.45 13.17
N PRO A 91 0.20 -25.84 13.42
CA PRO A 91 1.28 -25.47 12.52
C PRO A 91 0.99 -25.97 11.09
N PRO A 92 1.42 -25.24 10.06
CA PRO A 92 1.30 -25.69 8.69
C PRO A 92 2.04 -27.02 8.51
N LYS A 93 1.49 -27.89 7.66
CA LYS A 93 2.17 -29.15 7.34
C LYS A 93 3.49 -28.83 6.64
N PRO A 94 4.57 -29.56 6.94
CA PRO A 94 5.80 -29.39 6.19
C PRO A 94 5.54 -29.69 4.70
N PRO A 95 6.23 -29.00 3.77
CA PRO A 95 6.13 -29.30 2.36
C PRO A 95 6.54 -30.75 2.11
N LYS A 96 5.88 -31.43 1.17
CA LYS A 96 6.25 -32.80 0.80
C LYS A 96 7.59 -32.79 0.06
N GLU A 97 8.31 -33.91 0.14
CA GLU A 97 9.53 -34.10 -0.64
C GLU A 97 9.21 -33.95 -2.14
N ASN A 98 9.93 -33.07 -2.83
CA ASN A 98 9.73 -32.68 -4.24
C ASN A 98 8.45 -31.87 -4.55
N GLU A 99 7.78 -31.30 -3.55
CA GLU A 99 6.69 -30.35 -3.79
C GLU A 99 7.24 -29.01 -4.31
N ILE A 100 6.59 -28.46 -5.34
CA ILE A 100 6.90 -27.10 -5.82
C ILE A 100 6.59 -26.13 -4.67
N PRO A 101 7.52 -25.22 -4.31
CA PRO A 101 7.27 -24.24 -3.27
C PRO A 101 6.02 -23.42 -3.60
N LYS A 102 5.06 -23.48 -2.69
CA LYS A 102 3.84 -22.68 -2.76
C LYS A 102 4.00 -21.41 -1.94
N LYS A 103 3.15 -20.43 -2.21
CA LYS A 103 2.97 -19.29 -1.32
C LYS A 103 2.44 -19.76 0.02
N TRP A 104 2.80 -19.05 1.07
CA TRP A 104 2.55 -19.45 2.45
C TRP A 104 1.05 -19.68 2.76
N TYR A 105 0.15 -18.92 2.13
CA TYR A 105 -1.29 -19.08 2.30
C TYR A 105 -1.87 -20.26 1.52
N GLU A 106 -1.19 -20.78 0.50
CA GLU A 106 -1.66 -21.94 -0.30
C GLU A 106 -1.49 -23.29 0.42
N TYR A 107 -0.81 -23.29 1.58
CA TYR A 107 -0.75 -24.44 2.48
C TYR A 107 -1.99 -24.56 3.38
N LYS A 108 -2.84 -23.52 3.38
CA LYS A 108 -4.10 -23.47 4.13
C LYS A 108 -5.25 -24.06 3.31
N GLU A 109 -6.38 -24.30 3.98
CA GLU A 109 -7.61 -24.74 3.31
C GLU A 109 -8.23 -23.59 2.52
N LEU A 110 -8.55 -23.81 1.25
CA LEU A 110 -9.28 -22.84 0.42
C LEU A 110 -10.77 -22.90 0.79
N GLU A 111 -11.32 -21.81 1.32
CA GLU A 111 -12.74 -21.69 1.66
C GLU A 111 -13.57 -21.28 0.45
N SER A 112 -13.14 -20.23 -0.25
CA SER A 112 -13.91 -19.66 -1.35
C SER A 112 -13.00 -19.05 -2.41
N ARG A 113 -13.51 -19.03 -3.64
CA ARG A 113 -12.83 -18.50 -4.82
C ARG A 113 -13.84 -17.90 -5.78
N ILE A 114 -13.51 -16.74 -6.33
CA ILE A 114 -14.25 -16.07 -7.39
C ILE A 114 -13.24 -15.74 -8.48
N ASP A 115 -13.51 -16.17 -9.71
CA ASP A 115 -12.61 -15.95 -10.84
C ASP A 115 -13.17 -14.91 -11.82
N SER A 116 -12.28 -14.12 -12.41
CA SER A 116 -12.51 -13.23 -13.55
C SER A 116 -13.64 -12.23 -13.36
N VAL A 117 -13.66 -11.53 -12.22
CA VAL A 117 -14.57 -10.41 -11.99
C VAL A 117 -14.10 -9.20 -12.79
N GLU A 118 -14.85 -8.82 -13.83
CA GLU A 118 -14.59 -7.57 -14.56
C GLU A 118 -14.71 -6.37 -13.61
N LEU A 119 -13.67 -5.54 -13.59
CA LEU A 119 -13.55 -4.39 -12.70
C LEU A 119 -14.08 -3.13 -13.35
N ASN A 120 -14.89 -2.39 -12.60
CA ASN A 120 -15.33 -1.04 -12.99
C ASN A 120 -14.35 0.04 -12.48
N SER A 121 -14.56 1.29 -12.88
CA SER A 121 -13.69 2.42 -12.50
C SER A 121 -13.60 2.67 -10.99
N GLU A 122 -14.67 2.43 -10.24
CA GLU A 122 -14.65 2.60 -8.77
C GLU A 122 -13.76 1.54 -8.10
N GLN A 123 -13.80 0.30 -8.61
CA GLN A 123 -12.96 -0.78 -8.13
C GLN A 123 -11.48 -0.58 -8.51
N ILE A 124 -11.21 -0.04 -9.69
CA ILE A 124 -9.85 0.35 -10.11
C ILE A 124 -9.31 1.43 -9.17
N GLU A 125 -10.12 2.43 -8.82
CA GLU A 125 -9.73 3.45 -7.85
C GLU A 125 -9.47 2.86 -6.44
N LEU A 126 -10.25 1.88 -6.00
CA LEU A 126 -10.00 1.18 -4.74
C LEU A 126 -8.68 0.40 -4.74
N ILE A 127 -8.25 -0.15 -5.88
CA ILE A 127 -6.94 -0.80 -6.02
C ILE A 127 -5.82 0.21 -5.84
N GLU A 128 -5.87 1.34 -6.55
CA GLU A 128 -4.88 2.42 -6.40
C GLU A 128 -4.78 2.89 -4.95
N ASN A 129 -5.95 3.15 -4.34
CA ASN A 129 -6.02 3.60 -2.95
C ASN A 129 -5.47 2.54 -1.99
N ALA A 130 -5.70 1.25 -2.24
CA ALA A 130 -5.13 0.18 -1.42
C ALA A 130 -3.61 0.14 -1.51
N ILE A 131 -3.03 0.27 -2.70
CA ILE A 131 -1.58 0.30 -2.88
C ILE A 131 -0.97 1.51 -2.17
N LEU A 132 -1.57 2.70 -2.34
CA LEU A 132 -1.10 3.94 -1.71
C LEU A 132 -1.22 3.88 -0.18
N GLU A 133 -2.35 3.41 0.35
CA GLU A 133 -2.59 3.24 1.78
C GLU A 133 -1.55 2.30 2.40
N LEU A 134 -1.28 1.14 1.78
CA LEU A 134 -0.28 0.21 2.31
C LEU A 134 1.14 0.77 2.23
N THR A 135 1.46 1.51 1.16
CA THR A 135 2.74 2.21 1.03
C THR A 135 2.93 3.21 2.17
N GLU A 136 1.91 4.01 2.45
CA GLU A 136 1.92 4.99 3.54
C GLU A 136 2.05 4.30 4.91
N LEU A 137 1.31 3.22 5.14
CA LEU A 137 1.44 2.42 6.36
C LEU A 137 2.87 1.91 6.52
N LYS A 138 3.45 1.31 5.48
CA LYS A 138 4.81 0.76 5.53
C LYS A 138 5.88 1.81 5.83
N ILE A 139 5.78 2.99 5.22
CA ILE A 139 6.76 4.07 5.41
C ILE A 139 6.67 4.66 6.84
N ASN A 140 5.47 4.73 7.40
CA ASN A 140 5.24 5.38 8.69
C ASN A 140 5.22 4.42 9.89
N SER A 141 5.17 3.11 9.65
CA SER A 141 5.20 2.08 10.69
C SER A 141 6.63 1.88 11.22
N LYS A 142 6.75 1.81 12.54
CA LYS A 142 8.00 1.40 13.18
C LYS A 142 8.15 -0.11 13.01
N SER A 143 9.36 -0.55 12.64
CA SER A 143 9.68 -1.97 12.69
C SER A 143 9.57 -2.48 14.13
N TYR A 144 8.86 -3.59 14.32
CA TYR A 144 8.72 -4.26 15.60
C TYR A 144 9.01 -5.76 15.40
N PRO A 145 9.85 -6.39 16.25
CA PRO A 145 10.06 -7.83 16.22
C PRO A 145 8.81 -8.52 16.80
N ALA A 146 7.80 -8.72 15.95
CA ALA A 146 6.58 -9.44 16.29
C ALA A 146 6.59 -10.82 15.65
N HIS A 147 6.13 -11.82 16.39
CA HIS A 147 5.85 -13.17 15.86
C HIS A 147 4.35 -13.37 15.59
N SER A 148 3.52 -12.35 15.83
CA SER A 148 2.10 -12.33 15.51
C SER A 148 1.68 -10.95 15.02
N GLY A 149 0.61 -10.91 14.22
CA GLY A 149 -0.01 -9.68 13.75
C GLY A 149 -0.52 -9.79 12.32
N ILE A 150 -1.24 -8.75 11.90
CA ILE A 150 -1.79 -8.64 10.55
C ILE A 150 -0.64 -8.51 9.55
N VAL A 151 -0.71 -9.26 8.45
CA VAL A 151 0.25 -9.16 7.34
C VAL A 151 -0.49 -8.63 6.12
N ASN A 152 -0.03 -7.50 5.58
CA ASN A 152 -0.58 -6.92 4.36
C ASN A 152 0.51 -6.81 3.31
N THR A 153 0.20 -7.20 2.08
CA THR A 153 1.17 -7.22 0.99
C THR A 153 0.57 -6.74 -0.32
N VAL A 154 1.41 -6.05 -1.11
CA VAL A 154 1.19 -5.75 -2.53
C VAL A 154 2.41 -6.27 -3.27
N ILE A 155 2.21 -7.21 -4.19
CA ILE A 155 3.31 -7.82 -4.94
C ILE A 155 2.94 -7.88 -6.42
N SER A 156 3.75 -7.23 -7.23
CA SER A 156 3.74 -7.40 -8.70
C SER A 156 4.31 -8.76 -9.10
N ARG A 157 3.81 -9.35 -10.19
CA ARG A 157 4.28 -10.66 -10.68
C ARG A 157 5.76 -10.69 -11.01
N ASP A 158 6.29 -9.62 -11.60
CA ASP A 158 7.71 -9.50 -11.93
C ASP A 158 8.56 -9.08 -10.73
N SER A 159 7.94 -8.87 -9.55
CA SER A 159 8.60 -8.42 -8.33
C SER A 159 9.24 -7.04 -8.41
N SER A 160 8.90 -6.21 -9.39
CA SER A 160 9.36 -4.82 -9.51
C SER A 160 8.74 -3.89 -8.46
N LEU A 161 7.55 -4.24 -7.97
CA LEU A 161 6.86 -3.67 -6.83
C LEU A 161 6.62 -4.75 -5.77
N ILE A 162 7.17 -4.54 -4.57
CA ILE A 162 6.96 -5.35 -3.37
C ILE A 162 6.74 -4.40 -2.19
N ILE A 163 5.58 -4.49 -1.57
CA ILE A 163 5.26 -3.81 -0.32
C ILE A 163 4.81 -4.89 0.66
N GLU A 164 5.56 -5.10 1.72
CA GLU A 164 5.23 -6.03 2.81
C GLU A 164 5.18 -5.26 4.13
N ASP A 165 3.99 -5.12 4.72
CA ASP A 165 3.81 -4.50 6.04
C ASP A 165 3.48 -5.56 7.08
N TYR A 166 4.32 -5.64 8.12
CA TYR A 166 4.17 -6.59 9.22
C TYR A 166 4.96 -6.13 10.47
N PRO A 167 4.33 -6.15 11.67
CA PRO A 167 2.88 -6.24 11.86
C PRO A 167 2.21 -4.99 11.27
N SER A 168 1.19 -5.20 10.44
CA SER A 168 0.43 -4.13 9.79
C SER A 168 -0.75 -3.68 10.64
N LYS A 169 -1.33 -2.54 10.24
CA LYS A 169 -2.64 -2.06 10.70
C LYS A 169 -3.74 -2.46 9.74
N GLU A 170 -4.97 -2.05 10.06
CA GLU A 170 -6.14 -2.14 9.20
C GLU A 170 -5.88 -1.52 7.82
N TRP A 171 -6.28 -2.23 6.76
CA TRP A 171 -6.11 -1.82 5.36
C TRP A 171 -7.49 -1.60 4.72
N LYS A 172 -8.03 -0.40 4.90
CA LYS A 172 -9.45 -0.10 4.67
C LYS A 172 -9.82 -0.17 3.20
N SER A 173 -8.99 0.38 2.33
CA SER A 173 -9.21 0.35 0.88
C SER A 173 -9.25 -1.09 0.36
N PHE A 174 -8.41 -1.98 0.88
CA PHE A 174 -8.47 -3.41 0.56
C PHE A 174 -9.78 -4.06 1.04
N GLN A 175 -10.24 -3.76 2.26
CA GLN A 175 -11.53 -4.28 2.74
C GLN A 175 -12.71 -3.82 1.89
N ASN A 176 -12.72 -2.54 1.49
CA ASN A 176 -13.73 -1.99 0.59
C ASN A 176 -13.70 -2.66 -0.79
N LEU A 177 -12.49 -2.85 -1.35
CA LEU A 177 -12.31 -3.56 -2.62
C LEU A 177 -12.84 -4.99 -2.53
N LYS A 178 -12.43 -5.74 -1.50
CA LYS A 178 -12.89 -7.10 -1.24
C LYS A 178 -14.41 -7.16 -1.23
N LYS A 179 -15.04 -6.31 -0.42
CA LYS A 179 -16.50 -6.21 -0.32
C LYS A 179 -17.16 -5.99 -1.68
N SER A 180 -16.64 -5.04 -2.47
CA SER A 180 -17.19 -4.72 -3.79
C SER A 180 -17.09 -5.89 -4.80
N ILE A 181 -16.14 -6.80 -4.62
CA ILE A 181 -15.94 -7.97 -5.48
C ILE A 181 -16.82 -9.14 -5.01
N THR A 182 -16.96 -9.34 -3.70
CA THR A 182 -17.60 -10.54 -3.12
C THR A 182 -19.10 -10.41 -2.88
N GLU A 183 -19.63 -9.19 -2.69
CA GLU A 183 -21.04 -8.95 -2.32
C GLU A 183 -21.92 -8.48 -3.50
N LYS A 184 -21.65 -8.95 -4.72
CA LYS A 184 -22.46 -8.61 -5.90
C LYS A 184 -23.89 -9.17 -5.83
#